data_AF-A0A8T0XH94-F1
#
_entry.id   AF-A0A8T0XH94-F1
#
_cell.length_a   1.000
_cell.length_b   1.000
_cell.length_c   1.000
_cell.angle_alpha   90.00
_cell.angle_beta   90.00
_cell.angle_gamma   90.00
#
_symmetry.space_group_name_H-M   'P 1'
#
loop_
_entity.id
_entity.type
_entity.pdbx_description
1 polymer ?
#
loop_
_entity_poly.entity_id
_entity_poly.type
_entity_poly.pdbx_seq_one_letter_code
_entity_poly.pdbx_strand_id
1 'polypeptide(L)'
;MQYAAAEQAWYMPAAAPMAESAVARVERLASESAVVVFSMSSCCMCHAVKRLFCGMGVHPTVHELDLDPRGRELEHALARLLGYGPGGAPVVPVVFIGGKLVGAMDRVMAAHINGSLVPLLKEAGALWL
;
A
#
# COMPACT_ATOMS: atom_id res chain seq x y z
N MET A 1 -21.48 26.45 -54.42
CA MET A 1 -21.23 25.03 -54.08
C MET A 1 -19.72 24.91 -53.91
N GLN A 2 -19.11 24.61 -52.77
CA GLN A 2 -19.55 24.10 -51.48
C GLN A 2 -18.37 24.34 -50.49
N TYR A 3 -18.72 24.71 -49.25
CA TYR A 3 -18.12 24.51 -47.90
C TYR A 3 -16.72 23.86 -47.77
N ALA A 4 -15.89 24.07 -46.74
CA ALA A 4 -15.83 24.91 -45.55
C ALA A 4 -14.39 24.78 -45.01
N ALA A 5 -13.82 25.89 -44.52
CA ALA A 5 -12.56 25.88 -43.77
C ALA A 5 -12.89 25.85 -42.28
N ALA A 6 -13.12 24.67 -41.70
CA ALA A 6 -13.25 24.52 -40.25
C ALA A 6 -13.26 23.05 -39.83
N GLU A 7 -12.11 22.37 -39.78
CA GLU A 7 -12.06 21.04 -39.15
C GLU A 7 -10.63 20.64 -38.72
N GLN A 8 -9.98 21.50 -37.92
CA GLN A 8 -8.73 21.15 -37.23
C GLN A 8 -8.82 21.32 -35.70
N ALA A 9 -10.03 21.49 -35.16
CA ALA A 9 -10.25 21.69 -33.73
C ALA A 9 -10.67 20.41 -32.96
N TRP A 10 -10.81 19.25 -33.62
CA TRP A 10 -11.44 18.08 -33.01
C TRP A 10 -10.47 16.99 -32.50
N TYR A 11 -9.16 17.14 -32.69
CA TYR A 11 -8.18 16.15 -32.21
C TYR A 11 -7.16 16.77 -31.25
N MET A 12 -7.67 17.29 -30.14
CA MET A 12 -6.90 17.34 -28.91
C MET A 12 -7.21 16.03 -28.16
N PRO A 13 -6.32 15.02 -28.16
CA PRO A 13 -6.50 13.94 -27.21
C PRO A 13 -6.35 14.57 -25.83
N ALA A 14 -7.44 14.59 -25.06
CA ALA A 14 -7.35 14.74 -23.62
C ALA A 14 -6.33 13.71 -23.15
N ALA A 15 -5.28 14.18 -22.47
CA ALA A 15 -4.16 13.37 -22.03
C ALA A 15 -4.66 12.03 -21.50
N ALA A 16 -4.26 10.93 -22.15
CA ALA A 16 -4.50 9.59 -21.62
C ALA A 16 -4.06 9.57 -20.15
N PRO A 17 -4.82 8.93 -19.24
CA PRO A 17 -4.43 8.89 -17.84
C PRO A 17 -3.01 8.34 -17.76
N MET A 18 -2.08 9.17 -17.28
CA MET A 18 -0.70 8.76 -17.08
C MET A 18 -0.70 7.44 -16.31
N ALA A 19 -0.07 6.41 -16.85
CA ALA A 19 0.00 5.11 -16.19
C ALA A 19 0.67 5.29 -14.81
N GLU A 20 -0.14 5.23 -13.75
CA GLU A 20 0.33 5.36 -12.37
C GLU A 20 1.32 4.22 -12.08
N SER A 21 2.55 4.57 -11.71
CA SER A 21 3.56 3.58 -11.34
C SER A 21 3.13 2.79 -10.11
N ALA A 22 3.54 1.52 -10.02
CA ALA A 22 3.15 0.67 -8.89
C ALA A 22 3.64 1.22 -7.54
N VAL A 23 4.80 1.88 -7.50
CA VAL A 23 5.31 2.54 -6.28
C VAL A 23 4.43 3.72 -5.88
N ALA A 24 4.08 4.60 -6.82
CA ALA A 24 3.19 5.73 -6.55
C ALA A 24 1.82 5.25 -6.05
N ARG A 25 1.31 4.15 -6.60
CA ARG A 25 0.08 3.51 -6.12
C ARG A 25 0.21 2.99 -4.69
N VAL A 26 1.32 2.33 -4.34
CA VAL A 26 1.59 1.87 -2.96
C VAL A 26 1.60 3.05 -1.99
N GLU A 27 2.32 4.13 -2.31
CA GLU A 27 2.44 5.33 -1.47
C GLU A 27 1.09 6.03 -1.29
N ARG A 28 0.29 6.12 -2.36
CA ARG A 28 -1.07 6.66 -2.30
C ARG A 28 -1.95 5.83 -1.37
N LEU A 29 -2.03 4.51 -1.60
CA LEU A 29 -2.82 3.60 -0.76
C LEU A 29 -2.37 3.66 0.71
N ALA A 30 -1.06 3.73 0.96
CA ALA A 30 -0.49 3.87 2.30
C ALA A 30 -0.89 5.18 3.00
N SER A 31 -1.18 6.23 2.24
CA SER A 31 -1.54 7.56 2.75
C SER A 31 -3.05 7.76 2.95
N GLU A 32 -3.88 6.85 2.43
CA GLU A 32 -5.35 6.93 2.52
C GLU A 32 -5.90 6.55 3.92
N SER A 33 -5.09 5.91 4.77
CA SER A 33 -5.52 5.45 6.09
C SER A 33 -4.38 5.50 7.10
N ALA A 34 -4.73 5.59 8.39
CA ALA A 34 -3.76 5.70 9.48
C ALA A 34 -2.85 4.45 9.59
N VAL A 35 -3.40 3.26 9.32
CA VAL A 35 -2.64 2.00 9.25
C VAL A 35 -3.08 1.24 8.00
N VAL A 36 -2.11 0.83 7.20
CA VAL A 36 -2.35 0.07 5.96
C VAL A 36 -1.50 -1.20 6.00
N VAL A 37 -2.13 -2.32 5.67
CA VAL A 37 -1.49 -3.64 5.62
C VAL A 37 -1.69 -4.22 4.22
N PHE A 38 -0.59 -4.36 3.48
CA PHE A 38 -0.57 -5.17 2.27
C PHE A 38 -0.42 -6.64 2.65
N SER A 39 -1.34 -7.47 2.16
CA SER A 39 -1.58 -8.83 2.62
C SER A 39 -1.79 -9.78 1.45
N MET A 40 -1.79 -11.09 1.73
CA MET A 40 -2.37 -12.10 0.86
C MET A 40 -3.35 -12.97 1.67
N SER A 41 -4.44 -13.40 1.04
CA SER A 41 -5.50 -14.17 1.71
C SER A 41 -5.01 -15.50 2.31
N SER A 42 -4.00 -16.12 1.68
CA SER A 42 -3.45 -17.42 2.09
C SER A 42 -2.20 -17.33 2.98
N CYS A 43 -1.88 -16.16 3.56
CA CYS A 43 -0.66 -15.96 4.35
C CYS A 43 -0.93 -15.98 5.87
N CYS A 44 -0.35 -16.94 6.59
CA CYS A 44 -0.48 -17.04 8.04
C CYS A 44 0.12 -15.84 8.80
N MET A 45 1.21 -15.26 8.30
CA MET A 45 1.84 -14.08 8.89
C MET A 45 0.95 -12.83 8.73
N CYS A 46 0.23 -12.71 7.62
CA CYS A 46 -0.75 -11.65 7.43
C CYS A 46 -1.89 -11.74 8.46
N HIS A 47 -2.37 -12.95 8.76
CA HIS A 47 -3.34 -13.15 9.84
C HIS A 47 -2.80 -12.73 11.21
N ALA A 48 -1.52 -13.02 11.49
CA ALA A 48 -0.89 -12.60 12.75
C ALA A 48 -0.85 -11.07 12.89
N VAL A 49 -0.43 -10.35 11.86
CA VAL A 49 -0.41 -8.86 11.86
C VAL A 49 -1.81 -8.27 12.02
N LYS A 50 -2.81 -8.79 11.29
CA LYS A 50 -4.20 -8.32 11.41
C LYS A 50 -4.72 -8.51 12.84
N ARG A 51 -4.44 -9.66 13.45
CA ARG A 51 -4.81 -9.95 14.85
C ARG A 51 -4.06 -9.08 15.85
N LEU A 52 -2.78 -8.80 15.61
CA LEU A 52 -1.98 -7.90 16.45
C LEU A 52 -2.63 -6.51 16.52
N PHE A 53 -2.91 -5.90 15.36
CA PHE A 53 -3.55 -4.58 15.33
C PHE A 53 -4.96 -4.60 15.94
N CYS A 54 -5.78 -5.59 15.60
CA CYS A 54 -7.10 -5.75 16.19
C CYS A 54 -7.04 -5.89 17.72
N GLY A 55 -6.08 -6.66 18.25
CA GLY A 55 -5.88 -6.84 19.68
C GLY A 55 -5.42 -5.58 20.42
N MET A 56 -4.80 -4.64 19.70
CA MET A 56 -4.46 -3.31 20.22
C MET A 56 -5.59 -2.27 20.05
N GLY A 57 -6.75 -2.67 19.53
CA GLY A 57 -7.86 -1.75 19.26
C GLY A 57 -7.69 -0.91 17.99
N VAL A 58 -6.77 -1.29 17.10
CA VAL A 58 -6.52 -0.59 15.83
C VAL A 58 -7.29 -1.29 14.70
N HIS A 59 -7.90 -0.51 13.81
CA HIS A 59 -8.57 -1.00 12.61
C HIS A 59 -7.71 -0.71 11.36
N PRO A 60 -6.85 -1.65 10.91
CA PRO A 60 -6.02 -1.44 9.73
C PRO A 60 -6.83 -1.60 8.44
N THR A 61 -6.54 -0.75 7.45
CA THR A 61 -6.99 -0.96 6.07
C THR A 61 -6.15 -2.07 5.45
N VAL A 62 -6.79 -3.10 4.90
CA VAL A 62 -6.10 -4.27 4.32
C VAL A 62 -6.25 -4.25 2.80
N HIS A 63 -5.13 -4.36 2.09
CA HIS A 63 -5.10 -4.59 0.65
C HIS A 63 -4.60 -6.01 0.37
N GLU A 64 -5.50 -6.89 -0.05
CA GLU A 64 -5.17 -8.26 -0.45
C GLU A 64 -4.60 -8.25 -1.89
N LEU A 65 -3.30 -8.47 -2.00
CA LEU A 65 -2.58 -8.42 -3.27
C LEU A 65 -2.99 -9.55 -4.21
N ASP A 66 -3.34 -10.72 -3.68
CA ASP A 66 -3.78 -11.87 -4.48
C ASP A 66 -5.17 -11.69 -5.10
N LEU A 67 -5.94 -10.70 -4.63
CA LEU A 67 -7.26 -10.35 -5.16
C LEU A 67 -7.23 -9.11 -6.06
N ASP A 68 -6.12 -8.36 -6.09
CA ASP A 68 -5.96 -7.18 -6.94
C ASP A 68 -5.43 -7.58 -8.33
N PRO A 69 -6.06 -7.13 -9.44
CA PRO A 69 -5.57 -7.41 -10.80
C PRO A 69 -4.13 -6.94 -11.06
N ARG A 70 -3.66 -5.91 -10.36
CA ARG A 70 -2.29 -5.39 -10.40
C ARG A 70 -1.47 -5.79 -9.17
N GLY A 71 -1.93 -6.78 -8.42
CA GLY A 71 -1.31 -7.24 -7.17
C GLY A 71 0.15 -7.65 -7.34
N ARG A 72 0.48 -8.31 -8.46
CA ARG A 72 1.87 -8.66 -8.81
C ARG A 72 2.76 -7.44 -9.01
N GLU A 73 2.25 -6.36 -9.58
CA GLU A 73 3.01 -5.11 -9.74
C GLU A 73 3.25 -4.45 -8.37
N LEU A 74 2.23 -4.43 -7.52
CA LEU A 74 2.30 -3.90 -6.16
C LEU A 74 3.27 -4.71 -5.29
N GLU A 75 3.23 -6.04 -5.37
CA GLU A 75 4.15 -6.94 -4.67
C GLU A 75 5.61 -6.63 -5.03
N HIS A 76 5.92 -6.47 -6.32
CA HIS A 76 7.27 -6.08 -6.76
C HIS A 76 7.65 -4.67 -6.29
N ALA A 77 6.71 -3.73 -6.27
CA ALA A 77 6.96 -2.38 -5.75
C ALA A 77 7.29 -2.43 -4.25
N LEU A 78 6.53 -3.19 -3.47
CA LEU A 78 6.76 -3.41 -2.04
C LEU A 78 8.11 -4.10 -1.78
N ALA A 79 8.47 -5.10 -2.59
CA ALA A 79 9.78 -5.76 -2.50
C ALA A 79 10.92 -4.75 -2.66
N ARG A 80 10.82 -3.88 -3.66
CA ARG A 80 11.79 -2.81 -3.92
C ARG A 80 11.88 -1.80 -2.76
N LEU A 81 10.74 -1.40 -2.21
CA LEU A 81 10.69 -0.47 -1.06
C LEU A 81 11.34 -1.05 0.19
N LEU A 82 11.24 -2.37 0.37
CA LEU A 82 11.88 -3.11 1.46
C LEU A 82 13.34 -3.48 1.19
N GLY A 83 13.86 -3.15 0.00
CA GLY A 83 15.24 -3.46 -0.41
C GLY A 83 15.48 -4.91 -0.82
N TYR A 84 14.43 -5.69 -1.10
CA TYR A 84 14.56 -7.04 -1.62
C TYR A 84 14.76 -7.05 -3.15
N GLY A 85 15.53 -8.04 -3.64
CA GLY A 85 15.80 -8.23 -5.06
C GLY A 85 14.63 -8.86 -5.83
N PRO A 86 14.65 -8.78 -7.18
CA PRO A 86 13.66 -9.45 -8.02
C PRO A 86 13.77 -10.99 -7.88
N GLY A 87 12.62 -11.67 -7.78
CA GLY A 87 12.54 -13.14 -7.73
C GLY A 87 12.51 -13.77 -6.33
N GLY A 88 12.33 -12.97 -5.28
CA GLY A 88 12.15 -13.46 -3.90
C GLY A 88 10.77 -14.02 -3.60
N ALA A 89 10.64 -14.64 -2.42
CA ALA A 89 9.35 -15.05 -1.86
C ALA A 89 8.43 -13.82 -1.61
N PRO A 90 7.11 -14.03 -1.51
CA PRO A 90 6.17 -12.94 -1.24
C PRO A 90 6.56 -12.15 0.00
N VAL A 91 6.54 -10.82 -0.15
CA VAL A 91 7.04 -9.87 0.86
C VAL A 91 6.02 -9.56 1.97
N VAL A 92 4.86 -10.20 1.93
CA VAL A 92 3.74 -9.90 2.82
C VAL A 92 3.89 -10.57 4.20
N PRO A 93 3.36 -9.96 5.27
CA PRO A 93 2.70 -8.66 5.31
C PRO A 93 3.67 -7.49 5.21
N VAL A 94 3.25 -6.40 4.55
CA VAL A 94 3.96 -5.11 4.55
C VAL A 94 3.06 -4.06 5.19
N VAL A 95 3.61 -3.33 6.16
CA VAL A 95 2.82 -2.42 7.00
C VAL A 95 3.30 -0.98 6.85
N PHE A 96 2.34 -0.09 6.68
CA PHE A 96 2.51 1.35 6.71
C PHE A 96 1.70 1.94 7.87
N ILE A 97 2.27 2.94 8.55
CA ILE A 97 1.62 3.68 9.63
C ILE A 97 1.81 5.18 9.36
N GLY A 98 0.73 5.93 9.31
CA GLY A 98 0.73 7.36 8.98
C GLY A 98 1.39 7.66 7.62
N GLY A 99 1.16 6.81 6.62
CA GLY A 99 1.79 6.92 5.29
C GLY A 99 3.26 6.50 5.23
N LYS A 100 3.90 6.13 6.34
CA LYS A 100 5.32 5.74 6.39
C LYS A 100 5.49 4.23 6.41
N LEU A 101 6.45 3.71 5.66
CA LEU A 101 6.81 2.29 5.66
C LEU A 101 7.44 1.90 7.00
N VAL A 102 6.77 1.01 7.74
CA VAL A 102 7.32 0.41 8.97
C VAL A 102 8.14 -0.83 8.64
N GLY A 103 7.67 -1.63 7.68
CA GLY A 103 8.39 -2.77 7.16
C GLY A 103 7.54 -4.02 7.03
N ALA A 104 8.21 -5.17 7.00
CA ALA A 104 7.58 -6.48 7.04
C ALA A 104 7.30 -6.92 8.49
N MET A 105 6.85 -8.16 8.66
CA MET A 105 6.48 -8.73 9.96
C MET A 105 7.58 -8.59 11.04
N ASP A 106 8.83 -8.85 10.69
CA ASP A 106 9.97 -8.78 11.61
C ASP A 106 10.10 -7.41 12.26
N ARG A 107 9.99 -6.34 11.46
CA ARG A 107 10.06 -4.95 11.93
C ARG A 107 8.85 -4.57 12.76
N VAL A 108 7.65 -5.01 12.36
CA VAL A 108 6.41 -4.76 13.12
C VAL A 108 6.47 -5.43 14.49
N MET A 109 6.93 -6.68 14.55
CA MET A 109 7.09 -7.40 15.81
C MET A 109 8.19 -6.79 16.68
N ALA A 110 9.32 -6.39 16.09
CA ALA A 110 10.36 -5.68 16.83
C ALA A 110 9.84 -4.39 17.47
N ALA A 111 9.07 -3.59 16.73
CA ALA A 111 8.42 -2.37 17.24
C ALA A 111 7.37 -2.67 18.32
N HIS A 112 6.64 -3.78 18.21
CA HIS A 112 5.71 -4.19 19.25
C HIS A 112 6.44 -4.58 20.54
N ILE A 113 7.48 -5.40 20.44
CA ILE A 113 8.25 -5.91 21.59
C ILE A 113 9.00 -4.79 22.30
N ASN A 114 9.60 -3.86 21.55
CA ASN A 114 10.36 -2.74 22.14
C ASN A 114 9.46 -1.55 22.56
N GLY A 115 8.15 -1.64 22.34
CA GLY A 115 7.18 -0.62 22.73
C GLY A 115 7.09 0.60 21.79
N SER A 116 7.88 0.69 20.73
CA SER A 116 7.85 1.83 19.80
C SER A 116 6.63 1.85 18.88
N LEU A 117 5.90 0.73 18.77
CA LEU A 117 4.70 0.65 17.93
C LEU A 117 3.56 1.53 18.45
N VAL A 118 3.38 1.64 19.77
CA VAL A 118 2.30 2.43 20.38
C VAL A 118 2.44 3.93 20.06
N PRO A 119 3.62 4.57 20.27
CA PRO A 119 3.83 5.96 19.84
C PRO A 119 3.51 6.20 18.36
N LEU A 120 3.97 5.31 17.46
CA LEU A 120 3.71 5.44 16.01
C LEU A 120 2.21 5.42 15.70
N LEU A 121 1.46 4.54 16.37
CA LEU A 121 0.01 4.44 16.19
C LEU A 121 -0.73 5.67 16.75
N LYS A 122 -0.27 6.23 17.87
CA LYS A 122 -0.83 7.47 18.43
C LYS A 122 -0.58 8.66 17.50
N GLU A 123 0.65 8.82 17.01
CA GLU A 123 1.02 9.88 16.07
C GLU A 123 0.20 9.82 14.77
N ALA A 124 -0.09 8.60 14.29
CA ALA A 124 -0.93 8.39 13.11
C ALA A 124 -2.45 8.55 13.39
N GLY A 125 -2.87 8.78 14.63
CA GLY A 125 -4.29 8.85 15.02
C GLY A 125 -5.02 7.50 14.97
N ALA A 126 -4.28 6.40 14.93
CA ALA A 126 -4.81 5.04 14.86
C ALA A 126 -5.20 4.48 16.24
N LEU A 127 -4.69 5.08 17.32
CA LEU A 127 -4.88 4.63 18.70
C LEU A 127 -5.10 5.83 19.62
N TRP A 128 -6.19 5.79 20.38
CA TRP A 128 -6.62 6.84 21.31
C TRP A 128 -6.63 6.29 22.74
N LEU A 129 -5.46 6.26 23.39
CA LEU A 129 -5.30 5.92 24.82
C LEU A 129 -4.53 7.03 25.52
#